data_AF-A0A2E3EBJ8-F1
#
_entry.id   AF-A0A2E3EBJ8-F1
#
_cell.length_a   1.000
_cell.length_b   1.000
_cell.length_c   1.000
_cell.angle_alpha   90.00
_cell.angle_beta   90.00
_cell.angle_gamma   90.00
#
_symmetry.space_group_name_H-M   'P 1'
#
loop_
_entity.id
_entity.type
_entity.pdbx_description
1 polymer ?
#
loop_
_entity_poly.entity_id
_entity_poly.type
_entity_poly.pdbx_seq_one_letter_code
_entity_poly.pdbx_strand_id
1 'polypeptide(L)'
;MKNPINPILLFLLISSLVSHGAVTILGDNWDDIGAGATNGLGTGNNAAKTASIADPTGSGRGNVGAVDIGKLKADGTGPLGTSPWGELRAPWPGSIDLPANSIAGTDTFTMQADIYIPSNTTFDTDPTGNGAADRFNMILRWNGINAGNNNKKWNWDSLAADTWHTLSMTGTIKELDNDGNPTVSVIPIFSFYDRSNNAAPGVAAYIDNVSISVTTSVIPEPSVGVLGILGSLLFLRRRRR
;
A
#
# COMPACT_ATOMS: atom_id res chain seq x y z
N MET A 1 -18.36 -65.37 1.61
CA MET A 1 -19.17 -64.13 1.49
C MET A 1 -18.24 -62.96 1.77
N LYS A 2 -17.97 -62.13 0.75
CA LYS A 2 -17.06 -60.98 0.83
C LYS A 2 -17.86 -59.76 1.29
N ASN A 3 -17.52 -59.18 2.45
CA ASN A 3 -18.11 -57.93 2.90
C ASN A 3 -17.59 -56.79 2.01
N PRO A 4 -18.46 -55.98 1.36
CA PRO A 4 -18.00 -54.82 0.63
C PRO A 4 -17.60 -53.74 1.63
N ILE A 5 -16.35 -53.30 1.56
CA ILE A 5 -15.85 -52.10 2.23
C ILE A 5 -16.66 -50.93 1.65
N ASN A 6 -17.36 -50.22 2.54
CA ASN A 6 -18.24 -49.10 2.19
C ASN A 6 -17.39 -47.93 1.66
N PRO A 7 -17.52 -47.50 0.39
CA PRO A 7 -16.68 -46.44 -0.19
C PRO A 7 -16.99 -45.03 0.34
N ILE A 8 -17.97 -44.91 1.23
CA ILE A 8 -18.47 -43.63 1.74
C ILE A 8 -17.45 -42.94 2.67
N LEU A 9 -16.50 -43.69 3.26
CA LEU A 9 -15.53 -43.09 4.20
C LEU A 9 -14.36 -42.37 3.51
N LEU A 10 -14.15 -42.55 2.20
CA LEU A 10 -13.00 -41.97 1.49
C LEU A 10 -13.30 -40.63 0.82
N PHE A 11 -14.54 -40.12 0.92
CA PHE A 11 -14.96 -38.87 0.28
C PHE A 11 -14.95 -37.63 1.18
N LEU A 12 -14.44 -37.75 2.42
CA LEU A 12 -14.36 -36.64 3.39
C LEU A 12 -12.97 -36.01 3.50
N LEU A 13 -12.01 -36.42 2.65
CA LEU A 13 -10.73 -35.74 2.47
C LEU A 13 -10.77 -34.81 1.24
N ILE A 14 -11.83 -34.00 1.13
CA ILE A 14 -11.81 -32.89 0.17
C ILE A 14 -11.12 -31.74 0.88
N SER A 15 -9.84 -31.59 0.53
CA SER A 15 -8.95 -30.48 0.80
C SER A 15 -9.70 -29.15 0.80
N SER A 16 -9.82 -28.53 1.97
CA SER A 16 -10.10 -27.10 2.05
C SER A 16 -8.84 -26.36 1.56
N LEU A 17 -8.72 -26.21 0.24
CA LEU A 17 -7.83 -25.22 -0.35
C LEU A 17 -8.41 -23.87 0.03
N VAL A 18 -7.92 -23.28 1.12
CA VAL A 18 -8.34 -21.95 1.52
C VAL A 18 -7.38 -20.94 0.89
N SER A 19 -7.92 -20.11 0.01
CA SER A 19 -7.15 -19.07 -0.69
C SER A 19 -6.89 -17.91 0.25
N HIS A 20 -5.63 -17.50 0.37
CA HIS A 20 -5.29 -16.18 0.92
C HIS A 20 -5.86 -15.12 -0.03
N GLY A 21 -6.74 -14.26 0.49
CA GLY A 21 -7.29 -13.14 -0.26
C GLY A 21 -6.43 -11.90 -0.04
N ALA A 22 -5.83 -11.36 -1.09
CA ALA A 22 -5.31 -10.00 -1.06
C ALA A 22 -6.47 -9.03 -1.34
N VAL A 23 -6.70 -8.09 -0.44
CA VAL A 23 -7.70 -7.02 -0.57
C VAL A 23 -6.96 -5.73 -0.85
N THR A 24 -7.16 -5.15 -2.04
CA THR A 24 -6.65 -3.81 -2.36
C THR A 24 -7.52 -2.77 -1.65
N ILE A 25 -6.89 -1.95 -0.80
CA ILE A 25 -7.55 -0.94 0.01
C ILE A 25 -7.36 0.48 -0.53
N LEU A 26 -6.37 0.68 -1.43
CA LEU A 26 -6.15 1.90 -2.19
C LEU A 26 -5.43 1.57 -3.49
N GLY A 27 -5.83 2.21 -4.58
CA GLY A 27 -5.11 2.16 -5.86
C GLY A 27 -5.27 3.45 -6.65
N ASP A 28 -4.27 3.75 -7.48
CA ASP A 28 -4.32 4.88 -8.42
C ASP A 28 -3.48 4.56 -9.67
N ASN A 29 -4.12 4.66 -10.83
CA ASN A 29 -3.53 4.51 -12.16
C ASN A 29 -3.62 5.80 -12.98
N TRP A 30 -4.06 6.92 -12.39
CA TRP A 30 -4.21 8.24 -13.01
C TRP A 30 -5.17 8.35 -14.20
N ASP A 31 -5.68 7.24 -14.72
CA ASP A 31 -6.67 7.14 -15.78
C ASP A 31 -8.10 7.15 -15.24
N ASP A 32 -8.33 6.53 -14.09
CA ASP A 32 -9.65 6.34 -13.47
C ASP A 32 -9.83 7.21 -12.21
N ILE A 33 -9.22 8.40 -12.18
CA ILE A 33 -9.21 9.28 -10.98
C ILE A 33 -10.64 9.47 -10.45
N GLY A 34 -10.90 8.95 -9.25
CA GLY A 34 -12.21 9.03 -8.58
C GLY A 34 -13.17 7.87 -8.85
N ALA A 35 -12.76 6.78 -9.53
CA ALA A 35 -13.54 5.57 -9.74
C ALA A 35 -12.84 4.32 -9.16
N GLY A 36 -13.59 3.47 -8.43
CA GLY A 36 -13.07 2.23 -7.83
C GLY A 36 -12.48 2.40 -6.43
N ALA A 37 -12.00 1.29 -5.83
CA ALA A 37 -11.68 1.13 -4.39
C ALA A 37 -10.45 1.97 -3.91
N THR A 38 -10.50 3.28 -4.06
CA THR A 38 -10.81 4.32 -3.05
C THR A 38 -10.21 5.64 -3.53
N ASN A 39 -10.92 6.35 -4.42
CA ASN A 39 -10.71 7.76 -4.81
C ASN A 39 -9.29 8.19 -5.28
N GLY A 40 -8.38 7.26 -5.60
CA GLY A 40 -7.02 7.59 -6.02
C GLY A 40 -6.19 8.26 -4.92
N LEU A 41 -5.00 8.74 -5.26
CA LEU A 41 -4.15 9.50 -4.36
C LEU A 41 -4.67 10.93 -4.20
N GLY A 42 -4.77 11.35 -2.95
CA GLY A 42 -5.00 12.74 -2.56
C GLY A 42 -3.70 13.48 -2.23
N THR A 43 -3.81 14.80 -2.17
CA THR A 43 -2.73 15.67 -1.71
C THR A 43 -2.59 15.62 -0.18
N GLY A 44 -1.39 15.39 0.33
CA GLY A 44 -1.09 15.50 1.77
C GLY A 44 -0.42 16.81 2.15
N ASN A 45 0.49 16.77 3.13
CA ASN A 45 1.27 17.93 3.58
C ASN A 45 2.19 18.46 2.47
N ASN A 46 2.29 19.79 2.36
CA ASN A 46 3.15 20.51 1.40
C ASN A 46 3.01 20.08 -0.07
N ALA A 47 1.93 19.34 -0.37
CA ALA A 47 1.75 18.38 -1.46
C ALA A 47 2.82 18.41 -2.56
N ALA A 48 3.43 17.25 -2.81
CA ALA A 48 4.01 16.95 -4.12
C ALA A 48 2.92 17.28 -5.15
N LYS A 49 3.06 18.38 -5.89
CA LYS A 49 1.98 18.92 -6.70
C LYS A 49 1.89 18.06 -7.92
N THR A 50 0.82 17.28 -7.98
CA THR A 50 0.60 16.36 -9.08
C THR A 50 -0.32 16.96 -10.12
N ALA A 51 0.02 16.72 -11.37
CA ALA A 51 -0.88 16.84 -12.50
C ALA A 51 -1.00 15.46 -13.15
N SER A 52 -2.23 15.02 -13.43
CA SER A 52 -2.44 13.89 -14.33
C SER A 52 -2.11 14.37 -15.75
N ILE A 53 -1.14 13.73 -16.39
CA ILE A 53 -0.71 14.02 -17.76
C ILE A 53 -0.58 12.70 -18.53
N ALA A 54 -0.63 12.77 -19.86
CA ALA A 54 -0.27 11.62 -20.68
C ALA A 54 1.18 11.20 -20.41
N ASP A 55 1.43 9.89 -20.33
CA ASP A 55 2.75 9.30 -20.13
C ASP A 55 3.77 9.87 -21.14
N PRO A 56 4.78 10.65 -20.66
CA PRO A 56 5.74 11.30 -21.55
C PRO A 56 6.77 10.32 -22.11
N THR A 57 6.83 9.09 -21.60
CA THR A 57 7.86 8.11 -21.99
C THR A 57 7.44 7.26 -23.17
N GLY A 58 6.18 7.37 -23.62
CA GLY A 58 5.63 6.54 -24.69
C GLY A 58 5.54 5.05 -24.32
N SER A 59 5.47 4.71 -23.03
CA SER A 59 5.44 3.31 -22.57
C SER A 59 4.06 2.66 -22.68
N GLY A 60 3.03 3.46 -22.98
CA GLY A 60 1.65 2.97 -23.14
C GLY A 60 0.87 2.87 -21.83
N ARG A 61 1.33 3.55 -20.77
CA ARG A 61 0.70 3.57 -19.44
C ARG A 61 -0.58 4.41 -19.34
N GLY A 62 -0.96 5.14 -20.38
CA GLY A 62 -2.08 6.07 -20.29
C GLY A 62 -1.64 7.37 -19.63
N ASN A 63 -2.37 7.82 -18.62
CA ASN A 63 -1.97 8.96 -17.81
C ASN A 63 -1.08 8.55 -16.64
N VAL A 64 -0.28 9.50 -16.15
CA VAL A 64 0.60 9.34 -14.99
C VAL A 64 0.56 10.60 -14.13
N GLY A 65 0.94 10.47 -12.87
CA GLY A 65 1.10 11.61 -11.97
C GLY A 65 2.44 12.28 -12.15
N ALA A 66 2.48 13.49 -12.69
CA ALA A 66 3.68 14.33 -12.76
C ALA A 66 3.88 15.10 -11.45
N VAL A 67 4.91 14.76 -10.69
CA VAL A 67 5.17 15.30 -9.36
C VAL A 67 6.10 16.50 -9.40
N ASP A 68 5.63 17.65 -8.90
CA ASP A 68 6.43 18.86 -8.72
C ASP A 68 6.51 19.23 -7.22
N ILE A 69 7.70 19.11 -6.64
CA ILE A 69 7.98 19.42 -5.24
C ILE A 69 8.50 20.84 -5.02
N GLY A 70 8.87 21.56 -6.10
CA GLY A 70 9.32 22.94 -6.08
C GLY A 70 8.27 23.93 -6.60
N LYS A 71 7.04 23.47 -6.87
CA LYS A 71 5.98 24.25 -7.53
C LYS A 71 5.80 25.61 -6.89
N LEU A 72 5.79 26.68 -7.68
CA LEU A 72 5.57 28.02 -7.17
C LEU A 72 4.10 28.31 -6.89
N LYS A 73 3.84 29.33 -6.07
CA LYS A 73 2.51 29.93 -5.96
C LYS A 73 2.05 30.53 -7.28
N ALA A 74 0.75 30.75 -7.42
CA ALA A 74 0.15 31.29 -8.65
C ALA A 74 0.67 32.70 -9.02
N ASP A 75 1.14 33.47 -8.05
CA ASP A 75 1.76 34.79 -8.24
C ASP A 75 3.25 34.71 -8.61
N GLY A 76 3.80 33.50 -8.78
CA GLY A 76 5.21 33.26 -9.07
C GLY A 76 6.14 33.43 -7.86
N THR A 77 5.61 33.67 -6.66
CA THR A 77 6.42 33.92 -5.46
C THR A 77 6.64 32.66 -4.64
N GLY A 78 7.92 32.29 -4.46
CA GLY A 78 8.34 31.20 -3.57
C GLY A 78 7.68 29.84 -3.85
N PRO A 79 8.14 28.78 -3.17
CA PRO A 79 7.51 27.48 -3.30
C PRO A 79 6.14 27.46 -2.62
N LEU A 80 5.22 26.68 -3.19
CA LEU A 80 3.85 26.47 -2.71
C LEU A 80 3.84 25.63 -1.42
N GLY A 81 4.86 24.78 -1.22
CA GLY A 81 5.19 24.14 0.05
C GLY A 81 6.43 24.79 0.67
N THR A 82 6.53 24.82 2.00
CA THR A 82 7.65 25.49 2.71
C THR A 82 8.52 24.53 3.51
N SER A 83 8.34 23.23 3.36
CA SER A 83 9.12 22.22 4.05
C SER A 83 9.56 21.14 3.07
N PRO A 84 10.65 20.45 3.37
CA PRO A 84 11.34 19.57 2.43
C PRO A 84 10.53 18.34 1.99
N TRP A 85 9.38 18.11 2.63
CA TRP A 85 8.53 16.96 2.40
C TRP A 85 7.40 17.31 1.44
N GLY A 86 7.38 16.71 0.25
CA GLY A 86 6.17 16.55 -0.56
C GLY A 86 5.55 15.19 -0.30
N GLU A 87 4.23 15.08 -0.20
CA GLU A 87 3.56 13.78 -0.07
C GLU A 87 2.28 13.65 -0.90
N LEU A 88 2.08 12.42 -1.39
CA LEU A 88 0.82 11.87 -1.86
C LEU A 88 0.36 10.79 -0.88
N ARG A 89 -0.92 10.75 -0.57
CA ARG A 89 -1.49 9.79 0.39
C ARG A 89 -2.94 9.51 0.06
N ALA A 90 -3.60 8.67 0.85
CA ALA A 90 -5.04 8.49 0.72
C ALA A 90 -5.80 9.84 0.85
N PRO A 91 -6.95 10.04 0.19
CA PRO A 91 -7.73 11.26 0.29
C PRO A 91 -8.15 11.56 1.73
N TRP A 92 -8.34 12.84 2.07
CA TRP A 92 -8.68 13.28 3.43
C TRP A 92 -9.87 12.48 4.01
N PRO A 93 -9.77 11.91 5.24
CA PRO A 93 -8.78 12.19 6.29
C PRO A 93 -7.39 11.56 6.12
N GLY A 94 -7.16 10.80 5.05
CA GLY A 94 -5.90 10.12 4.76
C GLY A 94 -5.74 8.78 5.47
N SER A 95 -6.67 8.45 6.36
CA SER A 95 -6.75 7.15 7.02
C SER A 95 -7.66 6.20 6.25
N ILE A 96 -7.22 4.96 6.11
CA ILE A 96 -7.97 3.86 5.51
C ILE A 96 -8.14 2.78 6.57
N ASP A 97 -9.38 2.36 6.79
CA ASP A 97 -9.66 1.23 7.68
C ASP A 97 -9.06 -0.06 7.12
N LEU A 98 -8.47 -0.86 7.99
CA LEU A 98 -8.05 -2.19 7.62
C LEU A 98 -9.28 -3.06 7.30
N PRO A 99 -9.16 -4.06 6.39
CA PRO A 99 -10.25 -4.98 6.12
C PRO A 99 -10.75 -5.64 7.41
N ALA A 100 -12.07 -5.77 7.56
CA ALA A 100 -12.68 -6.25 8.80
C ALA A 100 -12.23 -7.67 9.23
N ASN A 101 -11.77 -8.48 8.27
CA ASN A 101 -11.23 -9.81 8.49
C ASN A 101 -9.70 -9.86 8.66
N SER A 102 -9.04 -8.70 8.68
CA SER A 102 -7.60 -8.65 8.89
C SER A 102 -7.23 -8.92 10.36
N ILE A 103 -6.16 -9.68 10.55
CA ILE A 103 -5.63 -10.08 11.85
C ILE A 103 -4.29 -9.38 12.07
N ALA A 104 -4.31 -8.31 12.86
CA ALA A 104 -3.09 -7.63 13.27
C ALA A 104 -2.12 -8.59 14.01
N GLY A 105 -0.82 -8.44 13.79
CA GLY A 105 0.24 -9.34 14.25
C GLY A 105 0.48 -10.55 13.35
N THR A 106 -0.47 -10.89 12.47
CA THR A 106 -0.38 -12.07 11.58
C THR A 106 -0.39 -11.67 10.11
N ASP A 107 -1.37 -10.84 9.72
CA ASP A 107 -1.59 -10.46 8.34
C ASP A 107 -0.55 -9.47 7.84
N THR A 108 -0.38 -9.42 6.52
CA THR A 108 0.63 -8.58 5.89
C THR A 108 0.00 -7.53 4.99
N PHE A 109 0.73 -6.44 4.80
CA PHE A 109 0.43 -5.43 3.79
C PHE A 109 1.50 -5.45 2.70
N THR A 110 1.10 -4.99 1.52
CA THR A 110 1.97 -4.65 0.39
C THR A 110 1.61 -3.27 -0.10
N MET A 111 2.60 -2.39 -0.20
CA MET A 111 2.51 -1.08 -0.81
C MET A 111 3.44 -1.04 -2.03
N GLN A 112 2.93 -0.60 -3.16
CA GLN A 112 3.62 -0.59 -4.45
C GLN A 112 3.32 0.70 -5.21
N ALA A 113 4.30 1.15 -6.00
CA ALA A 113 4.15 2.21 -6.99
C ALA A 113 5.23 2.04 -8.05
N ASP A 114 4.90 2.41 -9.28
CA ASP A 114 5.87 2.60 -10.34
C ASP A 114 6.37 4.05 -10.32
N ILE A 115 7.69 4.24 -10.36
CA ILE A 115 8.34 5.55 -10.33
C ILE A 115 9.26 5.69 -11.54
N TYR A 116 9.17 6.81 -12.23
CA TYR A 116 10.09 7.21 -13.28
C TYR A 116 10.78 8.51 -12.89
N ILE A 117 12.11 8.52 -12.88
CA ILE A 117 12.90 9.72 -12.66
C ILE A 117 13.43 10.21 -14.02
N PRO A 118 12.95 11.34 -14.55
CA PRO A 118 13.45 11.85 -15.82
C PRO A 118 14.88 12.38 -15.67
N SER A 119 15.68 12.35 -16.73
CA SER A 119 17.05 12.90 -16.72
C SER A 119 17.12 14.40 -16.45
N ASN A 120 16.04 15.13 -16.70
CA ASN A 120 15.87 16.54 -16.34
C ASN A 120 15.12 16.75 -15.01
N THR A 121 15.13 15.75 -14.12
CA THR A 121 14.49 15.80 -12.80
C THR A 121 14.93 17.03 -11.99
N THR A 122 14.03 17.53 -11.15
CA THR A 122 14.34 18.53 -10.13
C THR A 122 14.84 17.94 -8.81
N PHE A 123 14.89 16.61 -8.66
CA PHE A 123 15.60 16.01 -7.54
C PHE A 123 17.10 16.27 -7.67
N ASP A 124 17.76 16.48 -6.53
CA ASP A 124 19.18 16.78 -6.52
C ASP A 124 19.98 15.97 -5.50
N THR A 125 21.30 16.09 -5.67
CA THR A 125 22.27 15.75 -4.63
C THR A 125 23.06 17.02 -4.36
N ASP A 126 22.55 17.88 -3.48
CA ASP A 126 23.21 19.14 -3.14
C ASP A 126 24.52 18.92 -2.35
N PRO A 127 25.70 19.12 -2.96
CA PRO A 127 26.98 18.97 -2.27
C PRO A 127 27.29 20.13 -1.31
N THR A 128 26.60 21.26 -1.46
CA THR A 128 26.80 22.46 -0.64
C THR A 128 25.88 22.52 0.59
N GLY A 129 24.75 21.83 0.51
CA GLY A 129 23.80 21.65 1.61
C GLY A 129 24.15 20.44 2.48
N ASN A 130 23.27 19.43 2.50
CA ASN A 130 23.46 18.25 3.34
C ASN A 130 24.32 17.14 2.69
N GLY A 131 24.80 17.35 1.46
CA GLY A 131 25.69 16.45 0.74
C GLY A 131 25.07 15.13 0.30
N ALA A 132 23.74 15.02 0.30
CA ALA A 132 23.11 13.71 0.14
C ALA A 132 21.82 13.78 -0.67
N ALA A 133 21.68 12.79 -1.55
CA ALA A 133 20.59 12.68 -2.51
C ALA A 133 19.21 12.76 -1.87
N ASP A 134 18.33 13.49 -2.54
CA ASP A 134 16.87 13.47 -2.36
C ASP A 134 16.28 12.07 -2.43
N ARG A 135 15.05 11.92 -1.94
CA ARG A 135 14.48 10.58 -1.72
C ARG A 135 13.04 10.47 -2.14
N PHE A 136 12.72 9.29 -2.64
CA PHE A 136 11.38 8.74 -2.59
C PHE A 136 11.27 7.81 -1.37
N ASN A 137 10.18 7.94 -0.62
CA ASN A 137 9.90 7.08 0.53
C ASN A 137 8.47 6.53 0.46
N MET A 138 8.33 5.25 0.78
CA MET A 138 7.03 4.66 1.13
C MET A 138 6.93 4.58 2.65
N ILE A 139 5.87 5.15 3.21
CA ILE A 139 5.64 5.19 4.65
C ILE A 139 4.23 4.66 4.91
N LEU A 140 4.09 3.76 5.89
CA LEU A 140 2.79 3.30 6.39
C LEU A 140 2.69 3.61 7.87
N ARG A 141 1.82 4.56 8.23
CA ARG A 141 1.54 4.93 9.64
C ARG A 141 0.38 4.10 10.17
N TRP A 142 0.47 3.70 11.43
CA TRP A 142 -0.54 2.91 12.14
C TRP A 142 -1.46 3.86 12.92
N ASN A 143 -2.77 3.79 12.70
CA ASN A 143 -3.76 4.67 13.33
C ASN A 143 -3.43 6.18 13.19
N GLY A 144 -2.76 6.56 12.11
CA GLY A 144 -2.29 7.93 11.88
C GLY A 144 -1.08 8.38 12.70
N ILE A 145 -0.51 7.52 13.55
CA ILE A 145 0.64 7.84 14.39
C ILE A 145 1.93 7.71 13.60
N ASN A 146 2.76 8.76 13.66
CA ASN A 146 4.05 8.79 12.98
C ASN A 146 5.10 7.91 13.67
N ALA A 147 5.10 7.82 15.00
CA ALA A 147 6.05 6.99 15.72
C ALA A 147 5.81 5.49 15.42
N GLY A 148 6.90 4.74 15.22
CA GLY A 148 6.82 3.30 14.96
C GLY A 148 6.20 2.92 13.61
N ASN A 149 6.14 3.84 12.63
CA ASN A 149 5.70 3.57 11.27
C ASN A 149 6.64 2.59 10.53
N ASN A 150 6.14 1.99 9.44
CA ASN A 150 6.98 1.33 8.46
C ASN A 150 7.47 2.36 7.45
N ASN A 151 8.75 2.29 7.07
CA ASN A 151 9.35 3.24 6.15
C ASN A 151 10.43 2.54 5.30
N LYS A 152 10.31 2.66 3.99
CA LYS A 152 11.33 2.26 3.03
C LYS A 152 11.70 3.45 2.16
N LYS A 153 13.01 3.65 1.98
CA LYS A 153 13.59 4.85 1.37
C LYS A 153 14.45 4.44 0.18
N TRP A 154 14.36 5.22 -0.89
CA TRP A 154 15.21 5.13 -2.06
C TRP A 154 15.80 6.50 -2.31
N ASN A 155 17.12 6.58 -2.40
CA ASN A 155 17.76 7.79 -2.92
C ASN A 155 17.46 7.87 -4.42
N TRP A 156 17.15 9.05 -4.94
CA TRP A 156 16.79 9.20 -6.36
C TRP A 156 17.91 8.73 -7.28
N ASP A 157 19.17 8.99 -6.90
CA ASP A 157 20.38 8.65 -7.64
C ASP A 157 20.71 7.14 -7.65
N SER A 158 20.00 6.34 -6.85
CA SER A 158 20.08 4.87 -6.89
C SER A 158 19.14 4.25 -7.94
N LEU A 159 18.22 5.04 -8.48
CA LEU A 159 17.30 4.63 -9.53
C LEU A 159 17.83 5.13 -10.88
N ALA A 160 17.92 4.24 -11.86
CA ALA A 160 18.33 4.64 -13.21
C ALA A 160 17.38 5.68 -13.78
N ALA A 161 17.91 6.81 -14.25
CA ALA A 161 17.11 7.83 -14.92
C ALA A 161 16.47 7.27 -16.20
N ASP A 162 15.42 7.94 -16.64
CA ASP A 162 14.65 7.65 -17.84
C ASP A 162 14.12 6.21 -17.94
N THR A 163 13.89 5.58 -16.79
CA THR A 163 13.42 4.19 -16.66
C THR A 163 12.33 4.10 -15.61
N TRP A 164 11.30 3.28 -15.88
CA TRP A 164 10.27 2.94 -14.91
C TRP A 164 10.79 1.90 -13.91
N HIS A 165 10.64 2.18 -12.62
CA HIS A 165 11.00 1.30 -11.51
C HIS A 165 9.77 0.91 -10.72
N THR A 166 9.50 -0.38 -10.59
CA THR A 166 8.47 -0.88 -9.67
C THR A 166 9.04 -0.99 -8.26
N LEU A 167 8.61 -0.11 -7.37
CA LEU A 167 9.06 -0.06 -5.98
C LEU A 167 8.02 -0.72 -5.07
N SER A 168 8.47 -1.44 -4.05
CA SER A 168 7.58 -2.13 -3.12
C SER A 168 8.10 -2.16 -1.68
N MET A 169 7.16 -2.04 -0.74
CA MET A 169 7.33 -2.23 0.70
C MET A 169 6.27 -3.21 1.21
N THR A 170 6.71 -4.26 1.89
CA THR A 170 5.84 -5.23 2.56
C THR A 170 6.12 -5.26 4.06
N GLY A 171 5.15 -5.68 4.86
CA GLY A 171 5.35 -5.90 6.28
C GLY A 171 4.13 -6.52 6.95
N THR A 172 4.28 -6.90 8.20
CA THR A 172 3.17 -7.38 9.04
C THR A 172 2.38 -6.18 9.58
N ILE A 173 1.06 -6.30 9.63
CA ILE A 173 0.20 -5.35 10.33
C ILE A 173 0.53 -5.40 11.82
N LYS A 174 0.85 -4.26 12.44
CA LYS A 174 1.17 -4.25 13.88
C LYS A 174 -0.07 -4.55 14.72
N GLU A 175 0.08 -5.35 15.78
CA GLU A 175 -0.99 -5.58 16.76
C GLU A 175 -1.45 -4.28 17.42
N LEU A 176 -0.48 -3.48 17.88
CA LEU A 176 -0.69 -2.20 18.54
C LEU A 176 0.06 -1.08 17.81
N ASP A 177 -0.53 0.10 17.81
CA ASP A 177 0.16 1.34 17.47
C ASP A 177 1.17 1.75 18.56
N ASN A 178 1.84 2.88 18.36
CA ASN A 178 2.88 3.33 19.28
C ASN A 178 2.33 3.93 20.59
N ASP A 179 1.02 4.13 20.71
CA ASP A 179 0.34 4.55 21.93
C ASP A 179 -0.25 3.35 22.69
N GLY A 180 -0.11 2.13 22.14
CA GLY A 180 -0.58 0.89 22.74
C GLY A 180 -2.02 0.52 22.40
N ASN A 181 -2.65 1.21 21.44
CA ASN A 181 -4.01 0.89 21.00
C ASN A 181 -4.00 -0.14 19.87
N PRO A 182 -5.03 -0.99 19.74
CA PRO A 182 -5.16 -1.90 18.60
C PRO A 182 -5.10 -1.16 17.26
N THR A 183 -4.32 -1.70 16.32
CA THR A 183 -4.27 -1.15 14.96
C THR A 183 -5.56 -1.47 14.21
N VAL A 184 -6.29 -0.43 13.82
CA VAL A 184 -7.55 -0.54 13.07
C VAL A 184 -7.50 0.15 11.72
N SER A 185 -6.54 1.05 11.50
CA SER A 185 -6.41 1.83 10.28
C SER A 185 -4.96 2.15 9.93
N VAL A 186 -4.74 2.56 8.69
CA VAL A 186 -3.43 2.94 8.16
C VAL A 186 -3.49 4.25 7.38
N ILE A 187 -2.39 5.01 7.41
CA ILE A 187 -2.15 6.13 6.49
C ILE A 187 -0.96 5.75 5.58
N PRO A 188 -1.20 5.36 4.32
CA PRO A 188 -0.14 5.17 3.34
C PRO A 188 0.32 6.52 2.78
N ILE A 189 1.63 6.72 2.70
CA ILE A 189 2.25 7.96 2.25
C ILE A 189 3.38 7.65 1.27
N PHE A 190 3.25 8.19 0.06
CA PHE A 190 4.31 8.27 -0.94
C PHE A 190 4.96 9.64 -0.83
N SER A 191 6.14 9.68 -0.21
CA SER A 191 6.84 10.91 0.11
C SER A 191 7.98 11.17 -0.86
N PHE A 192 8.04 12.40 -1.35
CA PHE A 192 9.11 12.96 -2.16
C PHE A 192 9.83 13.97 -1.27
N TYR A 193 11.04 13.62 -0.83
CA TYR A 193 11.79 14.35 0.18
C TYR A 193 12.98 15.05 -0.46
N ASP A 194 12.83 16.36 -0.67
CA ASP A 194 13.89 17.30 -1.02
C ASP A 194 14.68 17.61 0.25
N ARG A 195 15.81 16.97 0.46
CA ARG A 195 16.51 16.98 1.75
C ARG A 195 17.15 18.33 2.04
N SER A 196 17.49 19.07 1.01
CA SER A 196 18.15 20.37 1.10
C SER A 196 17.15 21.52 1.11
N ASN A 197 15.86 21.21 0.89
CA ASN A 197 14.76 22.18 0.82
C ASN A 197 15.05 23.28 -0.21
N ASN A 198 15.59 22.88 -1.36
CA ASN A 198 16.08 23.74 -2.44
C ASN A 198 15.45 23.41 -3.81
N ALA A 199 14.43 22.56 -3.86
CA ALA A 199 13.84 22.07 -5.10
C ALA A 199 13.39 23.22 -6.01
N ALA A 200 13.89 23.21 -7.24
CA ALA A 200 13.46 24.11 -8.28
C ALA A 200 12.06 23.69 -8.81
N PRO A 201 11.28 24.63 -9.38
CA PRO A 201 10.02 24.30 -10.03
C PRO A 201 10.25 23.37 -11.23
N GLY A 202 9.43 22.33 -11.34
CA GLY A 202 9.53 21.34 -12.42
C GLY A 202 9.20 19.93 -11.95
N VAL A 203 9.30 18.96 -12.86
CA VAL A 203 8.97 17.57 -12.55
C VAL A 203 10.16 16.90 -11.85
N ALA A 204 9.94 16.42 -10.62
CA ALA A 204 10.88 15.58 -9.90
C ALA A 204 10.77 14.10 -10.34
N ALA A 205 9.55 13.62 -10.52
CA ALA A 205 9.28 12.22 -10.88
C ALA A 205 7.90 12.09 -11.52
N TYR A 206 7.70 10.99 -12.25
CA TYR A 206 6.37 10.48 -12.56
C TYR A 206 6.05 9.28 -11.68
N ILE A 207 4.80 9.17 -11.24
CA ILE A 207 4.30 8.06 -10.43
C ILE A 207 3.06 7.45 -11.07
N ASP A 208 2.94 6.13 -11.01
CA ASP A 208 1.84 5.37 -11.61
C ASP A 208 1.65 4.00 -10.92
N ASN A 209 0.59 3.27 -11.26
CA ASN A 209 0.26 1.92 -10.77
C ASN A 209 0.41 1.76 -9.25
N VAL A 210 -0.13 2.73 -8.52
CA VAL A 210 -0.09 2.74 -7.08
C VAL A 210 -1.07 1.70 -6.56
N SER A 211 -0.61 0.87 -5.62
CA SER A 211 -1.49 -0.06 -4.91
C SER A 211 -1.07 -0.27 -3.46
N ILE A 212 -2.07 -0.35 -2.59
CA ILE A 212 -1.92 -0.77 -1.21
C ILE A 212 -2.90 -1.91 -1.00
N SER A 213 -2.39 -3.07 -0.59
CA SER A 213 -3.20 -4.27 -0.38
C SER A 213 -2.86 -4.92 0.95
N VAL A 214 -3.86 -5.58 1.54
CA VAL A 214 -3.73 -6.40 2.75
C VAL A 214 -3.95 -7.85 2.37
N THR A 215 -3.00 -8.71 2.70
CA THR A 215 -3.15 -10.16 2.54
C THR A 215 -3.66 -10.72 3.85
N THR A 216 -4.92 -11.16 3.85
CA THR A 216 -5.55 -11.70 5.06
C THR A 216 -5.25 -13.17 5.21
N SER A 217 -4.83 -13.56 6.40
CA SER A 217 -4.70 -14.95 6.79
C SER A 217 -6.07 -15.56 6.90
N VAL A 218 -6.12 -16.85 6.64
CA VAL A 218 -7.35 -17.60 6.75
C VAL A 218 -7.69 -17.74 8.24
N ILE A 219 -8.87 -17.27 8.66
CA ILE A 219 -9.45 -17.74 9.93
C ILE A 219 -9.85 -19.19 9.66
N PRO A 220 -9.32 -20.19 10.38
CA PRO A 220 -9.81 -21.55 10.25
C PRO A 220 -11.29 -21.53 10.65
N GLU A 221 -12.20 -21.77 9.70
CA GLU A 221 -13.57 -22.10 10.08
C GLU A 221 -13.51 -23.25 11.09
N PRO A 222 -14.34 -23.25 12.16
CA PRO A 222 -14.46 -24.42 13.00
C PRO A 222 -14.81 -25.59 12.08
N SER A 223 -13.84 -26.48 11.87
CA SER A 223 -13.91 -27.44 10.77
C SER A 223 -15.26 -28.16 10.83
N VAL A 224 -15.86 -28.42 9.66
CA VAL A 224 -17.07 -29.25 9.54
C VAL A 224 -16.89 -30.60 10.25
N GLY A 225 -15.64 -31.03 10.50
CA GLY A 225 -15.27 -32.14 11.37
C GLY A 225 -15.73 -32.00 12.82
N VAL A 226 -15.65 -30.82 13.45
CA VAL A 226 -16.13 -30.58 14.82
C VAL A 226 -17.67 -30.64 14.88
N LEU A 227 -18.35 -30.04 13.90
CA LEU A 227 -19.80 -30.14 13.73
C LEU A 227 -20.25 -31.58 13.39
N GLY A 228 -19.47 -32.32 12.61
CA GLY A 228 -19.69 -33.72 12.29
C GLY A 228 -19.49 -34.65 13.49
N ILE A 229 -18.51 -34.38 14.35
CA ILE A 229 -18.28 -35.10 15.61
C ILE A 229 -19.42 -34.80 16.60
N LEU A 230 -19.82 -33.53 16.76
CA LEU A 230 -20.96 -33.15 17.60
C LEU A 230 -22.28 -33.74 17.08
N GLY A 231 -22.50 -33.72 15.77
CA GLY A 231 -23.66 -34.32 15.11
C GLY A 231 -23.70 -35.84 15.28
N SER A 232 -22.57 -36.52 15.09
CA SER A 232 -22.48 -37.98 15.26
C SER A 232 -22.65 -38.41 16.73
N LEU A 233 -22.17 -37.63 17.70
CA LEU A 233 -22.42 -37.86 19.13
C LEU A 233 -23.91 -37.69 19.49
N LEU A 234 -24.61 -36.74 18.88
CA LEU A 234 -26.07 -36.58 19.03
C LEU A 234 -26.85 -37.75 18.43
N PHE A 235 -26.45 -38.25 17.26
CA PHE A 235 -27.04 -39.43 16.64
C PHE A 235 -26.77 -40.72 17.43
N LEU A 236 -25.56 -40.88 17.98
CA LEU A 236 -25.20 -42.02 18.84
C LEU A 236 -25.96 -42.01 20.18
N ARG A 237 -26.24 -40.83 20.74
CA ARG A 237 -27.02 -40.69 21.98
C ARG A 237 -28.51 -41.02 21.79
N ARG A 238 -29.09 -40.71 20.61
CA ARG A 238 -30.49 -41.06 20.28
C ARG A 238 -30.71 -42.55 20.05
N ARG A 239 -29.68 -43.29 19.62
CA ARG A 239 -29.78 -44.74 19.35
C ARG A 239 -29.69 -45.63 20.59
N ARG A 240 -29.36 -45.05 21.76
CA ARG A 240 -29.22 -45.76 23.04
C ARG A 240 -30.41 -45.55 24.00
N ARG A 241 -31.52 -44.97 23.53
CA ARG A 241 -32.79 -44.92 24.26
C ARG A 241 -33.84 -45.72 23.52
#